data_AF-A0AA41ST12-F1
#
_entry.id   AF-A0AA41ST12-F1
#
_cell.length_a   1.000
_cell.length_b   1.000
_cell.length_c   1.000
_cell.angle_alpha   90.00
_cell.angle_beta   90.00
_cell.angle_gamma   90.00
#
_symmetry.space_group_name_H-M   'P 1'
#
loop_
_entity.id
_entity.type
_entity.pdbx_description
1 polymer ?
#
loop_
_entity_poly.entity_id
_entity_poly.type
_entity_poly.pdbx_seq_one_letter_code
_entity_poly.pdbx_strand_id
1 'polypeptide(L)'
;MLDPSIKGTFHWSGNEQMTKYEMACVIADDFNLKSSHLRPITDSPVIGAQRPHNAQLDCSKLETLGIGQRMPFRIGIKESLWPFLIDKRWRQTVFH
;
A
#
# COMPACT_ATOMS: atom_id res chain seq x y z
N MET A 1 3.89 -15.38 30.75
CA MET A 1 2.76 -14.75 31.45
C MET A 1 2.17 -13.70 30.53
N LEU A 2 0.84 -13.68 30.34
CA LEU A 2 0.15 -12.62 29.62
C LEU A 2 0.02 -11.42 30.57
N ASP A 3 0.30 -10.20 30.10
CA ASP A 3 0.06 -8.98 30.87
C ASP A 3 -1.45 -8.64 30.83
N PRO A 4 -2.18 -8.73 31.95
CA PRO A 4 -3.62 -8.49 31.99
C PRO A 4 -4.02 -7.02 31.75
N SER A 5 -3.06 -6.09 31.70
CA SER A 5 -3.28 -4.69 31.35
C SER A 5 -3.47 -4.46 29.84
N ILE A 6 -3.05 -5.42 29.01
CA ILE A 6 -3.20 -5.35 27.54
C ILE A 6 -4.63 -5.72 27.15
N LYS A 7 -5.50 -4.70 27.10
CA LYS A 7 -6.92 -4.83 26.74
C LYS A 7 -7.46 -3.57 26.05
N GLY A 8 -8.59 -3.71 25.35
CA GLY A 8 -9.29 -2.62 24.67
C GLY A 8 -8.80 -2.37 23.24
N THR A 9 -9.03 -1.16 22.73
CA THR A 9 -8.73 -0.79 21.34
C THR A 9 -7.28 -0.35 21.18
N PHE A 10 -6.65 -0.80 20.09
CA PHE A 10 -5.31 -0.44 19.66
C PHE A 10 -5.34 -0.14 18.15
N HIS A 11 -4.45 0.74 17.70
CA HIS A 11 -4.30 1.09 16.30
C HIS A 11 -2.90 0.69 15.82
N TRP A 12 -2.84 0.12 14.62
CA TRP A 12 -1.60 -0.12 13.92
C TRP A 12 -1.78 0.21 12.44
N SER A 13 -0.81 0.92 11.87
CA SER A 13 -0.79 1.32 10.46
C SER A 13 0.65 1.41 9.97
N GLY A 14 0.84 1.26 8.65
CA GLY A 14 2.04 1.73 7.97
C GLY A 14 2.23 3.25 8.17
N ASN A 15 3.45 3.72 7.97
CA ASN A 15 3.85 5.13 8.11
C ASN A 15 4.05 5.84 6.77
N GLU A 16 3.81 5.17 5.66
CA GLU A 16 3.87 5.74 4.31
C GLU A 16 2.44 6.04 3.83
N GLN A 17 2.06 7.33 3.85
CA GLN A 17 0.78 7.76 3.30
C GLN A 17 0.86 7.80 1.78
N MET A 18 -0.06 7.11 1.10
CA MET A 18 -0.12 7.07 -0.35
C MET A 18 -1.56 7.03 -0.86
N THR A 19 -1.81 7.76 -1.94
CA THR A 19 -2.96 7.56 -2.82
C THR A 19 -2.74 6.33 -3.71
N LYS A 20 -3.80 5.84 -4.36
CA LYS A 20 -3.68 4.75 -5.34
C LYS A 20 -2.74 5.09 -6.50
N TYR A 21 -2.70 6.35 -6.92
CA TYR A 21 -1.82 6.81 -7.98
C TYR A 21 -0.35 6.70 -7.56
N GLU A 22 0.00 7.19 -6.36
CA GLU A 22 1.36 7.10 -5.83
C GLU A 22 1.80 5.64 -5.64
N MET A 23 0.92 4.77 -5.12
CA MET A 23 1.21 3.34 -5.02
C MET A 23 1.50 2.72 -6.39
N ALA A 24 0.71 3.06 -7.42
CA ALA A 24 0.93 2.56 -8.78
C ALA A 24 2.26 3.05 -9.38
N CYS A 25 2.65 4.29 -9.11
CA CYS A 25 3.96 4.82 -9.51
C CYS A 25 5.11 4.08 -8.80
N VAL A 26 5.03 3.83 -7.49
CA VAL A 26 6.05 3.06 -6.76
C VAL A 26 6.18 1.64 -7.31
N ILE A 27 5.06 0.97 -7.61
CA ILE A 27 5.06 -0.34 -8.26
C ILE A 27 5.79 -0.28 -9.62
N ALA A 28 5.48 0.71 -10.45
CA ALA A 28 6.13 0.86 -11.74
C ALA A 28 7.65 1.05 -11.58
N ASP A 29 8.07 1.93 -10.66
CA ASP A 29 9.48 2.20 -10.41
C ASP A 29 10.24 0.95 -9.91
N ASP A 30 9.70 0.21 -8.94
CA ASP A 30 10.37 -0.95 -8.34
C ASP A 30 10.54 -2.15 -9.31
N PHE A 31 9.66 -2.23 -10.33
CA PHE A 31 9.73 -3.19 -11.42
C PHE A 31 10.37 -2.64 -12.71
N ASN A 32 10.90 -1.41 -12.68
CA ASN A 32 11.48 -0.73 -13.85
C ASN A 32 10.51 -0.65 -15.05
N LEU A 33 9.23 -0.40 -14.78
CA LEU A 33 8.17 -0.21 -15.77
C LEU A 33 7.92 1.28 -16.02
N LYS A 34 7.43 1.63 -17.22
CA LYS A 34 7.06 3.01 -17.54
C LYS A 34 5.75 3.37 -16.85
N SER A 35 5.74 4.44 -16.05
CA SER A 35 4.54 4.99 -15.40
C SER A 35 3.85 6.12 -16.17
N SER A 36 4.40 6.55 -17.31
CA SER A 36 3.89 7.71 -18.09
C SER A 36 2.47 7.59 -18.62
N HIS A 37 1.90 6.38 -18.61
CA HIS A 37 0.53 6.11 -19.03
C HIS A 37 -0.48 6.23 -17.87
N LEU A 38 -0.01 6.30 -16.63
CA LEU A 38 -0.86 6.47 -15.45
C LEU A 38 -1.36 7.91 -15.37
N ARG A 39 -2.66 8.08 -15.11
CA ARG A 39 -3.30 9.39 -14.93
C ARG A 39 -3.92 9.48 -13.53
N PRO A 40 -3.55 10.45 -12.69
CA PRO A 40 -4.21 10.65 -11.41
C PRO A 40 -5.62 11.18 -11.64
N ILE A 41 -6.59 10.69 -10.86
CA ILE A 41 -7.93 11.27 -10.75
C ILE A 41 -7.99 11.91 -9.37
N THR A 42 -8.03 13.23 -9.32
CA THR A 42 -8.00 14.02 -8.07
C THR A 42 -9.39 14.37 -7.56
N ASP A 43 -10.41 14.22 -8.40
CA ASP A 43 -11.79 14.48 -8.02
C ASP A 43 -12.35 13.35 -7.14
N SER A 44 -13.26 13.73 -6.24
CA SER A 44 -13.98 12.76 -5.41
C SER A 44 -14.77 11.78 -6.30
N PRO A 45 -14.77 10.47 -5.99
CA PRO A 45 -15.57 9.50 -6.74
C PRO A 45 -17.05 9.91 -6.72
N VAL A 46 -17.63 10.10 -7.90
CA VAL A 46 -19.02 10.57 -8.06
C VAL A 46 -20.04 9.47 -7.74
N ILE A 47 -19.61 8.20 -7.78
CA ILE A 47 -20.50 7.02 -7.67
C ILE A 47 -19.99 6.10 -6.56
N GLY A 48 -20.91 5.64 -5.71
CA GLY A 48 -20.69 4.57 -4.74
C GLY A 48 -20.85 5.02 -3.29
N ALA A 49 -20.47 4.13 -2.37
CA ALA A 49 -20.47 4.43 -0.94
C ALA A 49 -19.49 5.57 -0.62
N GLN A 50 -19.85 6.40 0.38
CA GLN A 50 -18.97 7.45 0.89
C GLN A 50 -17.67 6.82 1.43
N ARG A 51 -16.53 7.40 1.06
CA ARG A 51 -15.21 6.95 1.50
C ARG A 51 -14.55 8.06 2.31
N PRO A 52 -13.95 7.77 3.48
CA PRO A 52 -13.22 8.77 4.22
C PRO A 52 -12.02 9.24 3.39
N HIS A 53 -11.81 10.56 3.34
CA HIS A 53 -10.71 11.17 2.57
C HIS A 53 -9.33 10.82 3.17
N ASN A 54 -9.19 10.95 4.49
CA ASN A 54 -8.01 10.54 5.22
C ASN A 54 -8.41 9.97 6.59
N ALA A 55 -8.38 8.64 6.73
CA ALA A 55 -8.65 7.93 7.98
C ALA A 55 -7.35 7.46 8.65
N GLN A 56 -6.31 8.30 8.64
CA GLN A 56 -5.02 8.01 9.27
C GLN A 56 -5.18 7.65 10.75
N LEU A 57 -4.49 6.59 11.16
CA LEU A 57 -4.53 6.09 12.53
C LEU A 57 -3.28 6.53 13.31
N ASP A 58 -3.47 7.13 14.48
CA ASP A 58 -2.39 7.32 15.45
C ASP A 58 -1.99 5.98 16.07
N CYS A 59 -0.70 5.64 16.00
CA CYS A 59 -0.13 4.38 16.49
C CYS A 59 0.61 4.52 17.83
N SER A 60 0.66 5.73 18.41
CA SER A 60 1.47 6.06 19.60
C SER A 60 1.27 5.09 20.76
N LYS A 61 0.05 4.56 20.94
CA LYS A 61 -0.28 3.59 22.00
C LYS A 61 0.51 2.28 21.89
N LEU A 62 0.59 1.68 20.69
CA LEU A 62 1.36 0.44 20.50
C LEU A 62 2.86 0.72 20.45
N GLU A 63 3.27 1.85 19.85
CA GLU A 63 4.67 2.26 19.79
C GLU A 63 5.26 2.48 21.19
N THR A 64 4.52 3.11 22.10
CA THR A 64 4.92 3.30 23.50
C THR A 64 5.09 1.97 24.24
N LEU A 65 4.32 0.94 23.85
CA LEU A 65 4.45 -0.42 24.38
C LEU A 65 5.59 -1.21 23.74
N GLY A 66 6.33 -0.62 22.78
CA GLY A 66 7.37 -1.31 22.02
C GLY A 66 6.81 -2.36 21.05
N ILE A 67 5.52 -2.31 20.74
CA ILE A 67 4.84 -3.24 19.84
C ILE A 67 4.76 -2.60 18.46
N GLY A 68 5.45 -3.20 17.49
CA GLY A 68 5.37 -2.72 16.12
C GLY A 68 6.40 -3.31 15.17
N GLN A 69 5.98 -3.54 13.94
CA GLN A 69 6.88 -3.81 12.82
C GLN A 69 6.33 -3.11 11.57
N ARG A 70 7.19 -2.37 10.86
CA ARG A 70 6.84 -1.71 9.59
C ARG A 70 7.83 -2.17 8.52
N MET A 71 7.28 -2.70 7.44
CA MET A 71 8.04 -3.02 6.23
C MET A 71 7.84 -1.86 5.24
N PRO A 72 8.91 -1.28 4.67
CA PRO A 72 8.77 -0.28 3.63
C PRO A 72 7.92 -0.80 2.47
N PHE A 73 6.96 0.00 2.02
CA PHE A 73 5.97 -0.37 1.00
C PHE A 73 6.65 -0.96 -0.24
N ARG A 74 7.72 -0.31 -0.69
CA ARG A 74 8.50 -0.74 -1.86
C ARG A 74 9.09 -2.16 -1.76
N ILE A 75 9.53 -2.55 -0.56
CA ILE A 75 10.07 -3.89 -0.33
C ILE A 75 8.92 -4.91 -0.36
N GLY A 76 7.88 -4.65 0.45
CA GLY A 76 6.73 -5.53 0.57
C GLY A 76 5.95 -5.74 -0.73
N ILE A 77 5.76 -4.66 -1.50
CA ILE A 77 4.99 -4.72 -2.74
C ILE A 77 5.76 -5.48 -3.83
N LYS A 78 7.09 -5.32 -3.88
CA LYS A 78 7.94 -6.08 -4.80
C LYS A 78 7.93 -7.56 -4.47
N GLU A 79 8.09 -7.91 -3.19
CA GLU A 79 8.00 -9.30 -2.71
C GLU A 79 6.62 -9.93 -2.97
N SER A 80 5.56 -9.13 -2.89
CA SER A 80 4.19 -9.62 -3.15
C SER A 80 3.90 -9.81 -4.63
N LEU A 81 4.39 -8.91 -5.49
CA LEU A 81 3.97 -8.83 -6.88
C LEU A 81 4.92 -9.47 -7.89
N TRP A 82 6.17 -9.79 -7.51
CA TRP A 82 7.13 -10.39 -8.45
C TRP A 82 6.62 -11.64 -9.20
N PRO A 83 5.80 -12.55 -8.61
CA PRO A 83 5.33 -13.72 -9.35
C PRO A 83 4.38 -13.38 -10.49
N PHE A 84 3.78 -12.18 -10.45
CA PHE A 84 2.78 -11.72 -11.41
C PHE A 84 3.38 -10.80 -12.50
N LEU A 85 4.69 -10.53 -12.44
CA LEU A 85 5.38 -9.78 -13.48
C LEU A 85 5.38 -10.59 -14.78
N ILE A 86 4.67 -10.10 -15.79
CA ILE A 86 4.56 -10.78 -17.07
C ILE A 86 5.88 -10.69 -17.84
N ASP A 87 6.50 -11.85 -18.07
CA ASP A 87 7.63 -11.96 -18.97
C ASP A 87 7.15 -12.12 -20.42
N LYS A 88 7.39 -11.09 -21.24
CA LYS A 88 6.91 -11.05 -22.62
C LYS A 88 7.60 -12.08 -23.51
N ARG A 89 8.84 -12.52 -23.22
CA ARG A 89 9.71 -13.36 -24.11
C ARG A 89 9.19 -13.52 -25.54
N TRP A 90 8.43 -14.59 -25.78
CA TRP A 90 7.85 -14.98 -27.08
C TRP A 90 6.34 -14.67 -27.23
N ARG A 91 5.68 -14.17 -26.18
CA ARG A 91 4.24 -13.92 -26.13
C ARG A 91 3.89 -12.56 -26.75
N GLN A 92 3.86 -12.50 -28.08
CA GLN A 92 3.65 -11.25 -28.82
C GLN A 92 2.31 -10.57 -28.51
N THR A 93 1.26 -11.34 -28.26
CA THR A 93 -0.12 -10.84 -28.07
C THR A 93 -0.59 -10.78 -26.61
N VAL A 94 0.31 -10.97 -25.61
CA VAL A 94 -0.09 -11.10 -24.19
C VAL A 94 -0.77 -9.86 -23.59
N PHE A 95 -0.61 -8.70 -24.23
CA PHE A 95 -1.17 -7.42 -23.81
C PHE A 95 -2.16 -6.81 -24.83
N HIS A 96 -2.63 -7.59 -25.82
CA HIS A 96 -3.57 -7.14 -26.85
C HIS A 96 -5.01 -7.46 -26.47
#